data_AF-B9LA26-F1
#
_entry.id   AF-B9LA26-F1
#
_cell.length_a   1.000
_cell.length_b   1.000
_cell.length_c   1.000
_cell.angle_alpha   90.00
_cell.angle_beta   90.00
_cell.angle_gamma   90.00
#
_symmetry.space_group_name_H-M   'P 1'
#
loop_
_entity.id
_entity.type
_entity.pdbx_description
1 polymer ?
#
loop_
_entity_poly.entity_id
_entity_poly.type
_entity_poly.pdbx_seq_one_letter_code
_entity_poly.pdbx_strand_id
1 'polypeptide(L)'
;MSAEAMIYIIGASIFSIAFIFMIMLLRRIEINEESILKILGEHAEEIKKAKNDEELKKLIRDLPKKKRTKLKTLFESQDLYDAVKHIKKHVIKTNYPQEGADANQD
;
A
#
# COMPACT_ATOMS: atom_id res chain seq x y z
N MET A 1 -15.10 -43.79 -8.92
CA MET A 1 -13.99 -43.27 -8.10
C MET A 1 -14.07 -43.90 -6.73
N SER A 2 -12.98 -44.41 -6.16
CA SER A 2 -13.00 -44.94 -4.80
C SER A 2 -13.10 -43.81 -3.78
N ALA A 3 -13.73 -44.07 -2.63
CA ALA A 3 -13.85 -43.11 -1.53
C ALA A 3 -12.48 -42.59 -1.06
N GLU A 4 -11.45 -43.44 -1.10
CA GLU A 4 -10.07 -43.08 -0.81
C GLU A 4 -9.53 -42.01 -1.77
N ALA A 5 -9.76 -42.14 -3.08
CA ALA A 5 -9.36 -41.14 -4.06
C ALA A 5 -10.08 -39.79 -3.83
N MET A 6 -11.35 -39.82 -3.42
CA MET A 6 -12.11 -38.62 -3.09
C MET A 6 -11.53 -37.91 -1.85
N ILE A 7 -11.17 -38.65 -0.80
CA ILE A 7 -10.54 -38.10 0.41
C ILE A 7 -9.19 -37.45 0.08
N TYR A 8 -8.37 -38.10 -0.74
CA TYR A 8 -7.08 -37.53 -1.19
C TYR A 8 -7.27 -36.23 -1.97
N ILE A 9 -8.24 -36.16 -2.88
CA ILE A 9 -8.52 -34.95 -3.66
C ILE A 9 -8.98 -33.82 -2.74
N ILE A 10 -9.88 -34.10 -1.80
CA ILE A 10 -10.37 -33.10 -0.84
C ILE A 10 -9.23 -32.63 0.07
N GLY A 11 -8.43 -33.55 0.63
CA GLY A 11 -7.29 -33.22 1.48
C GLY A 11 -6.24 -32.37 0.76
N ALA A 12 -5.90 -32.74 -0.48
CA ALA A 12 -4.96 -31.97 -1.30
C ALA A 12 -5.50 -30.58 -1.66
N SER A 13 -6.81 -30.46 -1.90
CA SER A 13 -7.44 -29.16 -2.21
C SER A 13 -7.40 -28.19 -1.02
N ILE A 14 -7.65 -28.68 0.20
CA ILE A 14 -7.61 -27.84 1.43
C ILE A 14 -6.18 -27.36 1.69
N PHE A 15 -5.19 -28.24 1.55
CA PHE A 15 -3.78 -27.89 1.69
C PHE A 15 -3.35 -26.82 0.69
N SER A 16 -3.77 -26.93 -0.58
CA SER A 16 -3.45 -25.96 -1.63
C SER A 16 -4.01 -24.56 -1.32
N ILE A 17 -5.25 -24.45 -0.87
CA ILE A 17 -5.87 -23.16 -0.50
C ILE A 17 -5.18 -22.54 0.71
N ALA A 18 -4.89 -23.34 1.75
CA ALA A 18 -4.19 -22.88 2.95
C ALA A 18 -2.79 -22.35 2.61
N PHE A 19 -2.08 -23.00 1.68
CA PHE A 19 -0.77 -22.57 1.23
C PHE A 19 -0.81 -21.23 0.47
N ILE A 20 -1.79 -21.05 -0.43
CA ILE A 20 -1.99 -19.78 -1.14
C ILE A 20 -2.32 -18.66 -0.15
N PHE A 21 -3.19 -18.93 0.83
CA PHE A 21 -3.55 -17.97 1.86
C PHE A 21 -2.35 -17.57 2.72
N MET A 22 -1.51 -18.53 3.10
CA MET A 22 -0.26 -18.28 3.82
C MET A 22 0.69 -17.39 3.02
N ILE A 23 0.87 -17.65 1.72
CA ILE A 23 1.67 -16.80 0.84
C ILE A 23 1.09 -15.38 0.75
N MET A 24 -0.24 -15.24 0.65
CA MET A 24 -0.89 -13.93 0.64
C MET A 24 -0.62 -13.12 1.91
N LEU A 25 -0.63 -13.75 3.08
CA LEU A 25 -0.33 -13.08 4.35
C LEU A 25 1.16 -12.72 4.50
N LEU A 26 2.05 -13.58 4.01
CA LEU A 26 3.50 -13.35 4.05
C LEU A 26 3.95 -12.27 3.04
N ARG A 27 3.15 -12.03 1.99
CA ARG A 27 3.45 -11.02 0.99
C ARG A 27 3.27 -9.63 1.58
N ARG A 28 4.33 -9.10 2.19
CA ARG A 28 4.39 -7.68 2.58
C ARG A 28 4.18 -6.82 1.33
N ILE A 29 3.20 -5.94 1.38
CA ILE A 29 3.02 -4.90 0.37
C ILE A 29 4.08 -3.84 0.66
N GLU A 30 5.23 -3.94 0.01
CA GLU A 30 6.25 -2.89 0.14
C GLU A 30 5.77 -1.63 -0.57
N ILE A 31 5.68 -0.54 0.20
CA ILE A 31 5.41 0.80 -0.33
C ILE A 31 6.67 1.26 -1.06
N ASN A 32 6.74 1.00 -2.37
CA ASN A 32 7.83 1.48 -3.23
C ASN A 32 7.38 2.65 -4.11
N GLU A 33 8.36 3.44 -4.59
CA GLU A 33 8.12 4.59 -5.48
C GLU A 33 7.31 4.17 -6.72
N GLU A 34 7.67 3.04 -7.32
CA GLU A 34 7.05 2.53 -8.54
C GLU A 34 5.56 2.20 -8.39
N SER A 35 5.15 1.64 -7.25
CA SER A 35 3.76 1.30 -6.95
C SER A 35 2.93 2.55 -6.72
N ILE A 36 3.49 3.56 -6.03
CA ILE A 36 2.84 4.85 -5.85
C ILE A 36 2.67 5.52 -7.22
N LEU A 37 3.72 5.57 -8.04
CA LEU A 37 3.67 6.15 -9.38
C LEU A 37 2.67 5.43 -10.29
N LYS A 38 2.60 4.09 -10.26
CA LYS A 38 1.59 3.30 -10.99
C LYS A 38 0.16 3.65 -10.59
N ILE A 39 -0.09 3.99 -9.31
CA ILE A 39 -1.43 4.38 -8.85
C ILE A 39 -1.76 5.82 -9.24
N LEU A 40 -0.79 6.73 -9.15
CA LEU A 40 -0.96 8.13 -9.49
C LEU A 40 -1.13 8.35 -11.00
N GLY A 41 -0.34 7.64 -11.82
CA GLY A 41 -0.36 7.75 -13.27
C GLY A 41 -0.13 9.18 -13.73
N GLU A 42 -1.06 9.73 -14.50
CA GLU A 42 -0.99 11.09 -15.06
C GLU A 42 -0.91 12.20 -13.99
N HIS A 43 -1.47 11.98 -12.78
CA HIS A 43 -1.40 12.95 -11.68
C HIS A 43 -0.07 12.90 -10.91
N ALA A 44 0.82 11.96 -11.24
CA ALA A 44 2.10 11.83 -10.55
C ALA A 44 2.96 13.07 -10.74
N GLU A 45 2.92 13.69 -11.92
CA GLU A 45 3.69 14.91 -12.20
C GLU A 45 3.17 16.11 -11.41
N GLU A 46 1.85 16.26 -11.31
CA GLU A 46 1.20 17.32 -10.52
C GLU A 46 1.56 17.17 -9.05
N ILE A 47 1.51 15.94 -8.52
CA ILE A 47 1.87 15.61 -7.15
C ILE A 47 3.37 15.85 -6.87
N LYS A 48 4.26 15.55 -7.82
CA LYS A 48 5.69 15.85 -7.71
C LYS A 48 5.99 17.34 -7.69
N LYS A 49 5.16 18.16 -8.35
CA LYS A 49 5.31 19.63 -8.43
C LYS A 49 4.72 20.35 -7.22
N ALA A 50 4.01 19.66 -6.33
CA ALA A 50 3.44 20.24 -5.12
C ALA A 50 4.54 20.86 -4.25
N LYS A 51 4.40 22.14 -3.92
CA LYS A 51 5.42 22.87 -3.15
C LYS A 51 5.23 22.71 -1.65
N ASN A 52 3.98 22.56 -1.20
CA ASN A 52 3.59 22.54 0.21
C ASN A 52 2.67 21.35 0.55
N ASP A 53 2.62 20.97 1.83
CA ASP A 53 1.80 19.86 2.34
C ASP A 53 0.31 20.07 2.08
N GLU A 54 -0.18 21.30 2.21
CA GLU A 54 -1.59 21.61 1.96
C GLU A 54 -1.98 21.44 0.49
N GLU A 55 -1.09 21.84 -0.42
CA GLU A 55 -1.27 21.66 -1.86
C GLU A 55 -1.26 20.18 -2.21
N LEU A 56 -0.33 19.41 -1.63
CA LEU A 56 -0.29 17.97 -1.79
C LEU A 56 -1.56 17.29 -1.25
N LYS A 57 -2.07 17.71 -0.08
CA LYS A 57 -3.34 17.20 0.47
C LYS A 57 -4.52 17.49 -0.46
N LYS A 58 -4.57 18.67 -1.08
CA LYS A 58 -5.60 19.03 -2.07
C LYS A 58 -5.50 18.14 -3.30
N LEU A 59 -4.31 18.01 -3.88
CA LEU A 59 -4.07 17.15 -5.04
C LEU A 59 -4.48 15.69 -4.77
N ILE A 60 -4.12 15.14 -3.60
CA ILE A 60 -4.54 13.79 -3.20
C ILE A 60 -6.05 13.68 -3.03
N ARG A 61 -6.72 14.73 -2.52
CA ARG A 61 -8.18 14.76 -2.38
C ARG A 61 -8.89 14.85 -3.73
N ASP A 62 -8.32 15.57 -4.69
CA ASP A 62 -8.87 15.77 -6.02
C ASP A 62 -8.67 14.56 -6.93
N LEU A 63 -7.83 13.61 -6.52
CA LEU A 63 -7.68 12.34 -7.24
C LEU A 63 -9.02 11.60 -7.41
N PRO A 64 -9.21 10.90 -8.53
CA PRO A 64 -10.34 10.01 -8.75
C PRO A 64 -10.52 9.01 -7.59
N LYS A 65 -11.78 8.75 -7.19
CA LYS A 65 -12.12 7.86 -6.05
C LYS A 65 -11.41 6.49 -6.15
N LYS A 66 -11.27 5.95 -7.36
CA LYS A 66 -10.56 4.70 -7.65
C LYS A 66 -9.06 4.77 -7.29
N LYS A 67 -8.38 5.87 -7.64
CA LYS A 67 -6.96 6.09 -7.33
C LYS A 67 -6.76 6.34 -5.83
N ARG A 68 -7.62 7.15 -5.19
CA ARG A 68 -7.61 7.34 -3.72
C ARG A 68 -7.77 6.05 -2.95
N THR A 69 -8.70 5.20 -3.36
CA THR A 69 -8.93 3.90 -2.69
C THR A 69 -7.68 3.02 -2.78
N LYS A 70 -7.04 2.95 -3.96
CA LYS A 70 -5.79 2.21 -4.13
C LYS A 70 -4.63 2.76 -3.30
N LEU A 71 -4.50 4.09 -3.19
CA LEU A 71 -3.51 4.71 -2.31
C LEU A 71 -3.77 4.37 -0.84
N LYS A 72 -5.03 4.45 -0.38
CA LYS A 72 -5.40 4.09 1.00
C LYS A 72 -5.06 2.63 1.31
N THR A 73 -5.33 1.72 0.36
CA THR A 73 -4.96 0.31 0.51
C THR A 73 -3.44 0.12 0.49
N LEU A 74 -2.72 0.83 -0.40
CA LEU A 74 -1.26 0.74 -0.47
C LEU A 74 -0.58 1.23 0.80
N PHE A 75 -1.09 2.32 1.40
CA PHE A 75 -0.54 2.91 2.61
C PHE A 75 -1.07 2.28 3.89
N GLU A 76 -1.98 1.31 3.80
CA GLU A 76 -2.71 0.73 4.93
C GLU A 76 -3.33 1.78 5.88
N SER A 77 -3.57 3.00 5.37
CA SER A 77 -4.02 4.14 6.16
C SER A 77 -5.14 4.89 5.43
N GLN A 78 -6.11 5.35 6.23
CA GLN A 78 -7.17 6.23 5.74
C GLN A 78 -6.80 7.71 5.88
N ASP A 79 -5.70 8.02 6.58
CA ASP A 79 -5.26 9.37 6.86
C ASP A 79 -4.52 9.98 5.66
N LEU A 80 -4.89 11.22 5.35
CA LEU A 80 -4.22 12.06 4.37
C LEU A 80 -2.82 12.47 4.82
N TYR A 81 -2.57 12.58 6.12
CA TYR A 81 -1.26 12.90 6.66
C TYR A 81 -0.25 11.79 6.36
N ASP A 82 -0.62 10.53 6.60
CA ASP A 82 0.22 9.38 6.25
C ASP A 82 0.44 9.29 4.74
N ALA A 83 -0.59 9.52 3.93
CA ALA A 83 -0.46 9.53 2.48
C ALA A 83 0.55 10.59 2.01
N VAL A 84 0.50 11.80 2.58
CA VAL A 84 1.47 12.87 2.33
C VAL A 84 2.87 12.44 2.73
N LYS A 85 3.04 11.87 3.93
CA LYS A 85 4.32 11.38 4.44
C LYS A 85 4.94 10.32 3.52
N HIS A 86 4.17 9.32 3.10
CA HIS A 86 4.64 8.28 2.18
C HIS A 86 4.98 8.82 0.79
N ILE A 87 4.14 9.69 0.23
CA ILE A 87 4.43 10.31 -1.07
C ILE A 87 5.70 11.16 -1.01
N LYS A 88 5.91 11.93 0.06
CA LYS A 88 7.12 12.75 0.18
C LYS A 88 8.38 11.91 0.39
N LYS A 89 8.29 10.88 1.23
CA LYS A 89 9.39 9.95 1.49
C LYS A 89 9.80 9.17 0.23
N HIS A 90 8.83 8.65 -0.51
CA HIS A 90 9.11 7.71 -1.61
C HIS A 90 9.12 8.33 -3.00
N VAL A 91 8.39 9.44 -3.23
CA VAL A 91 8.25 10.07 -4.58
C VAL A 91 9.00 11.38 -4.70
N ILE A 92 8.94 12.24 -3.69
CA ILE A 92 9.60 13.57 -3.72
C ILE A 92 11.02 13.48 -3.14
N LYS A 93 11.34 12.40 -2.40
CA LYS A 93 12.63 12.17 -1.73
C LYS A 93 13.09 13.36 -0.89
N THR A 94 12.14 14.14 -0.38
CA THR A 94 12.44 15.21 0.56
C THR A 94 12.78 14.55 1.88
N ASN A 95 13.92 14.91 2.49
CA ASN A 95 14.27 14.50 3.85
C ASN A 95 13.19 15.04 4.80
N TYR A 96 12.16 14.24 5.05
CA TYR A 96 11.20 14.51 6.10
C TYR A 96 11.89 14.21 7.42
N PRO A 97 12.05 15.20 8.33
CA PRO A 97 12.47 14.88 9.68
C PRO A 97 11.47 13.87 10.25
N GLN A 98 12.01 12.76 10.75
CA GLN A 98 11.26 11.74 11.47
C GLN A 98 10.89 12.31 12.83
N GLU A 99 9.89 13.19 12.91
CA GLU A 99 9.26 13.45 14.20
C GLU A 99 8.38 12.24 14.55
N GLY A 100 8.85 11.46 15.53
CA GLY A 100 7.99 10.55 16.30
C GLY A 100 8.37 9.07 16.34
N ALA A 101 9.64 8.68 16.23
CA ALA A 101 10.06 7.28 16.46
C ALA A 101 11.10 7.06 17.57
N ASP A 102 11.38 8.08 18.40
CA ASP A 102 12.21 7.95 19.60
C ASP A 102 11.58 8.75 20.75
N ALA A 103 10.53 8.22 21.35
CA ALA A 103 10.09 8.63 22.68
C ALA A 103 9.50 7.40 23.38
N ASN A 104 10.16 7.00 24.47
CA ASN A 104 9.85 5.89 25.38
C ASN A 104 10.62 4.58 25.11
N GLN A 105 11.91 4.61 25.38
CA GLN A 105 12.57 3.56 26.18
C GLN A 105 13.39 4.26 27.27
N ASP A 106 12.78 4.41 28.44
CA ASP A 106 13.44 4.49 29.75
C ASP A 106 12.85 3.38 30.62
#